data_AF-A0A7W6GGD2-F1
#
_entry.id   AF-A0A7W6GGD2-F1
#
_cell.length_a   1.000
_cell.length_b   1.000
_cell.length_c   1.000
_cell.angle_alpha   90.00
_cell.angle_beta   90.00
_cell.angle_gamma   90.00
#
_symmetry.space_group_name_H-M   'P 1'
#
loop_
_entity.id
_entity.type
_entity.pdbx_description
1 polymer ?
#
loop_
_entity_poly.entity_id
_entity_poly.type
_entity_poly.pdbx_seq_one_letter_code
_entity_poly.pdbx_strand_id
1 'polypeptide(L)' 'MLDWFVRLSFVVASWVTAVFVARDAVNFGAVNAFVAVLLLALGIAFLAFWPQMRDAWLRFYRSLRRRP' A
#
# COMPACT_ATOMS: atom_id res chain seq x y z
N MET A 1 10.68 -9.54 -12.71
CA MET A 1 10.48 -8.09 -12.40
C MET A 1 9.35 -7.88 -11.39
N LEU A 2 8.21 -8.55 -11.51
CA LEU A 2 7.10 -8.50 -10.53
C LEU A 2 7.48 -9.08 -9.14
N ASP A 3 8.39 -10.06 -9.10
CA ASP A 3 8.86 -10.73 -7.87
C ASP A 3 9.42 -9.77 -6.81
N TRP A 4 10.23 -8.80 -7.23
CA TRP A 4 10.75 -7.74 -6.37
C TRP A 4 9.62 -6.95 -5.69
N PHE A 5 8.55 -6.65 -6.44
CA PHE A 5 7.46 -5.80 -5.98
C PHE A 5 6.62 -6.54 -4.93
N VAL A 6 6.35 -7.82 -5.20
CA VAL A 6 5.68 -8.71 -4.25
C VAL A 6 6.52 -8.87 -2.98
N ARG A 7 7.84 -9.06 -3.09
CA ARG A 7 8.74 -9.12 -1.92
C ARG A 7 8.75 -7.86 -1.08
N LEU A 8 8.85 -6.68 -1.71
CA LEU A 8 8.81 -5.40 -1.01
C LEU A 8 7.48 -5.19 -0.28
N SER A 9 6.37 -5.55 -0.93
CA SER A 9 5.05 -5.49 -0.29
C SER A 9 4.95 -6.42 0.93
N PHE A 10 5.56 -7.59 0.89
CA PHE A 10 5.64 -8.52 2.02
C PHE A 10 6.50 -8.00 3.18
N VAL A 11 7.65 -7.38 2.88
CA VAL A 11 8.51 -6.78 3.91
C VAL A 11 7.79 -5.64 4.63
N VAL A 12 7.13 -4.76 3.87
CA VAL A 12 6.32 -3.67 4.45
C VAL A 12 5.15 -4.23 5.25
N ALA A 13 4.50 -5.29 4.76
CA ALA A 13 3.43 -5.95 5.49
C ALA A 13 3.85 -6.52 6.85
N SER A 14 4.96 -7.25 6.91
CA SER A 14 5.50 -7.74 8.18
C SER A 14 5.86 -6.61 9.13
N TRP A 15 6.42 -5.52 8.61
CA TRP A 15 6.82 -4.38 9.43
C TRP A 15 5.62 -3.64 10.01
N VAL A 16 4.60 -3.33 9.19
CA VAL A 16 3.35 -2.70 9.63
C VAL A 16 2.65 -3.59 10.67
N THR A 17 2.54 -4.90 10.42
CA THR A 17 1.89 -5.80 11.38
C THR A 17 2.64 -5.84 12.72
N ALA A 18 3.98 -5.85 12.70
CA ALA A 18 4.79 -5.83 13.92
C ALA A 18 4.67 -4.54 14.73
N VAL A 19 4.27 -3.42 14.10
CA VAL A 19 4.01 -2.13 14.78
C VAL A 19 2.61 -2.10 15.41
N PHE A 20 1.61 -2.74 14.78
CA PHE A 20 0.22 -2.70 15.25
C PHE A 20 -0.19 -3.87 16.18
N VAL A 21 0.58 -4.96 16.22
CA VAL A 21 0.29 -6.14 17.05
C VAL A 21 1.54 -6.57 17.82
N ALA A 22 1.43 -6.75 19.14
CA ALA A 22 2.49 -7.36 19.94
C ALA A 22 2.76 -8.80 19.48
N ARG A 23 4.02 -9.15 19.20
CA ARG A 23 4.44 -10.46 18.65
C ARG A 23 4.01 -11.67 19.48
N ASP A 24 3.73 -11.48 20.77
CA ASP A 24 3.40 -12.54 21.72
C ASP A 24 1.90 -12.86 21.84
N ALA A 25 1.04 -12.25 21.01
CA ALA A 25 -0.38 -12.61 21.01
C ALA A 25 -0.61 -13.95 20.32
N VAL A 26 -1.38 -14.86 20.94
CA VAL A 26 -1.80 -16.16 20.34
C VAL A 26 -2.39 -16.01 18.92
N ASN A 27 -3.02 -14.87 18.65
CA ASN A 27 -3.64 -14.57 17.37
C ASN A 27 -2.73 -13.85 16.37
N PHE A 28 -1.44 -13.65 16.69
CA PHE A 28 -0.50 -12.90 15.86
C PHE A 28 -0.44 -13.45 14.43
N GLY A 29 -0.44 -14.78 14.27
CA GLY A 29 -0.44 -15.41 12.95
C GLY A 29 -1.66 -15.04 12.09
N ALA A 30 -2.87 -15.07 12.67
CA ALA A 30 -4.10 -14.75 11.96
C ALA A 30 -4.19 -13.26 11.60
N VAL A 31 -3.81 -12.38 12.54
CA VAL A 31 -3.82 -10.92 12.29
C VAL A 31 -2.73 -10.54 11.28
N ASN A 32 -1.55 -11.15 11.34
CA ASN A 32 -0.49 -10.94 10.36
C ASN A 32 -0.90 -11.38 8.96
N ALA A 33 -1.57 -12.53 8.82
CA ALA A 33 -2.10 -12.96 7.53
C ALA A 33 -3.15 -11.97 6.99
N PHE A 34 -4.06 -11.50 7.83
CA PHE A 34 -5.09 -10.54 7.44
C PHE A 34 -4.49 -9.18 7.01
N VAL A 35 -3.55 -8.65 7.79
CA VAL A 35 -2.85 -7.40 7.49
C VAL A 35 -2.00 -7.54 6.23
N ALA A 36 -1.35 -8.69 6.03
CA ALA A 36 -0.62 -8.97 4.81
C ALA A 36 -1.53 -8.93 3.58
N VAL A 37 -2.68 -9.62 3.61
CA VAL A 37 -3.66 -9.58 2.51
C VAL A 37 -4.17 -8.17 2.27
N LEU A 38 -4.48 -7.42 3.33
CA LEU A 38 -4.96 -6.05 3.23
C LEU A 38 -3.93 -5.13 2.56
N LEU A 39 -2.66 -5.19 2.98
CA LEU A 39 -1.58 -4.39 2.40
C LEU A 39 -1.27 -4.78 0.96
N LEU A 40 -1.36 -6.07 0.64
CA LEU A 40 -1.16 -6.57 -0.72
C LEU A 40 -2.29 -6.07 -1.64
N ALA A 41 -3.55 -6.15 -1.19
CA ALA A 41 -4.70 -5.61 -1.90
C ALA A 41 -4.59 -4.08 -2.09
N LEU A 42 -4.18 -3.36 -1.04
CA LEU A 42 -3.99 -1.92 -1.09
C LEU A 42 -2.84 -1.52 -2.03
N GLY A 43 -1.75 -2.29 -2.02
CA GLY A 43 -0.62 -2.10 -2.92
C GLY A 43 -1.00 -2.34 -4.39
N ILE A 44 -1.75 -3.42 -4.68
CA ILE A 44 -2.27 -3.71 -6.03
C ILE A 44 -3.23 -2.61 -6.46
N ALA A 45 -4.17 -2.20 -5.59
CA ALA A 45 -5.08 -1.11 -5.87
C ALA A 45 -4.31 0.17 -6.19
N PHE A 46 -3.32 0.52 -5.38
CA PHE A 46 -2.50 1.71 -5.61
C PHE A 46 -1.73 1.64 -6.94
N LEU A 47 -1.23 0.48 -7.34
CA LEU A 47 -0.56 0.29 -8.62
C LEU A 47 -1.53 0.34 -9.81
N ALA A 48 -2.70 -0.27 -9.67
CA ALA A 48 -3.75 -0.27 -10.69
C ALA A 48 -4.33 1.13 -10.90
N PHE A 49 -4.50 1.89 -9.81
CA PHE A 49 -5.00 3.27 -9.83
C PHE A 49 -3.89 4.32 -9.98
N TRP A 50 -2.62 3.94 -10.00
CA TRP A 50 -1.48 4.84 -10.21
C TRP A 50 -1.61 5.76 -11.43
N PRO A 51 -1.99 5.29 -12.64
CA PRO A 51 -2.16 6.17 -13.80
C PRO A 51 -3.30 7.16 -13.61
N GLN A 52 -4.44 6.73 -13.06
CA GLN A 52 -5.58 7.61 -12.79
C GLN A 52 -5.28 8.64 -11.70
N MET A 53 -4.56 8.25 -10.66
CA MET A 53 -4.09 9.16 -9.60
C MET A 53 -3.13 10.20 -10.17
N ARG A 54 -2.16 9.79 -11.00
CA ARG A 54 -1.22 10.70 -11.68
C ARG A 54 -1.95 11.68 -12.61
N ASP A 55 -2.91 11.20 -13.38
CA ASP A 55 -3.66 12.03 -14.32
C ASP A 55 -4.61 13.00 -13.60
N ALA A 56 -5.18 12.58 -12.46
CA ALA A 56 -5.95 13.46 -11.58
C ALA A 56 -5.04 14.53 -10.95
N TRP A 57 -3.85 14.15 -10.48
CA TRP A 57 -2.87 15.07 -9.90
C TRP A 57 -2.35 16.09 -10.93
N LEU A 58 -2.07 15.68 -12.16
CA LEU A 58 -1.66 16.58 -13.24
C LEU A 58 -2.79 17.52 -13.67
N ARG A 59 -4.04 17.03 -13.72
CA ARG A 59 -5.23 17.86 -13.94
C ARG A 59 -5.39 18.90 -12.83
N PHE A 60 -5.23 18.48 -11.58
CA PHE A 60 -5.29 19.36 -10.41
C PHE A 60 -4.17 20.41 -10.45
N TYR A 61 -2.93 20.02 -10.72
CA TYR A 61 -1.80 20.95 -10.83
C TYR A 61 -1.96 21.95 -11.99
N ARG A 62 -2.48 21.53 -13.14
CA ARG A 62 -2.86 22.47 -14.22
C ARG A 62 -3.97 23.43 -13.80
N SER A 63 -4.93 22.98 -12.99
CA SER A 63 -6.00 23.83 -12.49
C SER A 63 -5.48 24.90 -11.53
N LEU A 64 -4.47 24.56 -10.71
CA LEU A 64 -3.75 25.50 -9.85
C LEU A 64 -2.88 26.49 -10.63
N ARG A 65 -2.22 26.04 -11.70
CA ARG A 65 -1.39 26.90 -12.56
C ARG A 65 -2.20 27.87 -13.44
N ARG A 66 -3.52 27.74 -13.50
CA ARG A 66 -4.43 28.60 -14.30
C ARG A 66 -5.11 29.70 -13.50
N ARG A 67 -4.85 29.82 -12.20
CA ARG A 67 -5.32 30.99 -11.45
C ARG A 67 -4.25 32.09 -11.52
N PRO A 68 -4.56 33.24 -12.16
CA PRO A 68 -3.67 34.39 -12.23
C PRO A 68 -3.42 35.01 -10.86
#